data_AF-A0A9E3A6P9-F1
#
_entry.id   AF-A0A9E3A6P9-F1
#
_cell.length_a   1.000
_cell.length_b   1.000
_cell.length_c   1.000
_cell.angle_alpha   90.00
_cell.angle_beta   90.00
_cell.angle_gamma   90.00
#
_symmetry.space_group_name_H-M   'P 1'
#
loop_
_entity.id
_entity.type
_entity.pdbx_description
1 polymer ?
#
loop_
_entity_poly.entity_id
_entity_poly.type
_entity_poly.pdbx_seq_one_letter_code
_entity_poly.pdbx_strand_id
1 'polypeptide(L)' 'MATQTSTLNSMRHLFALAELSKLKYNADVQVRVMSVPESFVPAHPESFNAEVMNTLADIGEQMGANPESWRTDPP' A
#
# COMPACT_ATOMS: atom_id res chain seq x y z
N MET A 1 -13.54 12.91 -1.80
CA MET A 1 -12.48 13.66 -1.08
C MET A 1 -12.19 13.06 0.30
N ALA A 2 -13.19 12.80 1.16
CA ALA A 2 -12.96 12.24 2.50
C ALA A 2 -12.14 10.93 2.53
N THR A 3 -12.39 10.00 1.59
CA THR A 3 -11.63 8.73 1.49
C THR A 3 -10.16 8.94 1.18
N GLN A 4 -9.83 9.89 0.29
CA GLN A 4 -8.44 10.21 -0.07
C GLN A 4 -7.69 10.85 1.11
N THR A 5 -8.35 11.74 1.86
CA THR A 5 -7.78 12.34 3.07
C THR A 5 -7.55 11.32 4.17
N SER A 6 -8.47 10.36 4.34
CA SER A 6 -8.33 9.28 5.32
C SER A 6 -7.14 8.36 4.98
N THR A 7 -7.00 7.97 3.71
CA THR A 7 -5.86 7.16 3.24
C THR A 7 -4.54 7.90 3.45
N LEU A 8 -4.48 9.19 3.12
CA LEU A 8 -3.29 10.02 3.31
C LEU A 8 -2.86 10.09 4.78
N ASN A 9 -3.81 10.36 5.69
CA ASN A 9 -3.53 10.39 7.12
C ASN A 9 -3.09 9.01 7.64
N SER A 10 -3.70 7.93 7.16
CA SER A 10 -3.32 6.57 7.52
C SER A 10 -1.90 6.24 7.09
N MET A 11 -1.48 6.66 5.89
CA MET A 11 -0.11 6.53 5.41
C MET A 11 0.86 7.31 6.31
N ARG A 12 0.57 8.57 6.63
CA ARG A 12 1.40 9.38 7.54
C ARG A 12 1.59 8.73 8.90
N HIS A 13 0.52 8.18 9.48
CA HIS A 13 0.59 7.44 10.73
C HIS A 13 1.45 6.18 10.62
N LEU A 14 1.37 5.45 9.51
CA LEU A 14 2.21 4.27 9.25
C LEU A 14 3.70 4.61 9.25
N PHE A 15 4.09 5.68 8.55
CA PHE A 15 5.48 6.17 8.55
C PHE A 15 5.93 6.60 9.94
N ALA A 16 5.10 7.36 10.67
CA ALA A 16 5.42 7.78 12.04
C ALA A 16 5.58 6.58 13.00
N LEU A 17 4.78 5.53 12.84
CA LEU A 17 4.91 4.30 13.64
C LEU A 17 6.19 3.54 13.34
N ALA A 18 6.65 3.52 12.08
CA ALA A 18 7.93 2.92 11.71
C ALA A 18 9.10 3.68 12.37
N GLU A 19 9.09 5.02 12.33
CA GLU A 19 10.09 5.84 13.01
C GLU A 19 10.06 5.64 14.53
N LEU A 20 8.88 5.62 15.13
CA LEU A 20 8.72 5.37 16.56
C LEU A 20 9.24 3.99 16.95
N SER A 21 9.02 2.98 16.11
CA SER A 21 9.49 1.60 16.36
C SER A 21 11.02 1.52 16.36
N LYS A 22 11.66 2.26 15.45
CA LYS A 22 13.12 2.41 15.42
C LYS A 22 13.64 3.09 16.68
N LEU A 23 13.02 4.22 17.08
CA LEU A 23 13.45 4.98 18.26
C LEU A 23 13.25 4.22 19.58
N LYS A 24 12.10 3.57 19.74
CA LYS A 24 11.69 2.98 21.03
C LYS A 24 12.16 1.54 21.21
N TYR A 25 12.19 0.77 20.13
CA TYR A 25 12.44 -0.67 20.19
C TYR A 25 13.68 -1.10 19.43
N ASN A 26 14.42 -0.16 18.81
CA ASN A 26 15.55 -0.45 17.92
C ASN A 26 15.17 -1.44 16.79
N ALA A 27 13.92 -1.39 16.35
CA ALA A 27 13.40 -2.23 15.28
C ALA A 27 13.49 -1.48 13.95
N ASP A 28 14.10 -2.10 12.95
CA ASP A 28 14.15 -1.54 11.59
C ASP A 28 12.88 -1.94 10.82
N VAL A 29 11.97 -0.97 10.65
CA VAL A 29 10.69 -1.16 9.96
C VAL A 29 10.69 -0.30 8.71
N GLN A 30 10.47 -0.93 7.56
CA GLN A 30 10.37 -0.24 6.28
C GLN A 30 8.92 -0.19 5.81
N VAL A 31 8.44 0.99 5.46
CA VAL A 31 7.12 1.19 4.85
C VAL A 31 7.32 1.38 3.35
N ARG A 32 6.66 0.55 2.55
CA ARG A 32 6.68 0.60 1.08
C ARG A 32 5.24 0.66 0.58
N VAL A 33 4.93 1.65 -0.24
CA VAL A 33 3.58 1.87 -0.75
C VAL A 33 3.57 1.75 -2.27
N MET A 34 2.54 1.07 -2.79
CA MET A 34 2.30 0.89 -4.21
C MET A 34 0.85 1.27 -4.50
N SER A 35 0.62 1.99 -5.60
CA SER A 35 -0.72 2.25 -6.10
C SER A 35 -1.13 1.15 -7.08
N VAL A 36 -2.39 0.72 -7.02
CA VAL A 36 -2.96 -0.14 -8.07
C VAL A 36 -2.77 0.56 -9.43
N PRO A 37 -2.30 -0.15 -10.49
CA PRO A 37 -2.11 0.45 -11.81
C PRO A 37 -3.42 1.02 -12.36
N GLU A 38 -3.36 2.18 -13.01
CA GLU A 38 -4.54 2.79 -13.66
C GLU A 38 -5.12 1.92 -14.79
N SER A 39 -4.32 1.02 -15.34
CA SER A 39 -4.74 0.04 -16.35
C SER A 39 -5.54 -1.14 -15.78
N PHE A 40 -5.59 -1.30 -14.46
CA PHE A 40 -6.35 -2.38 -13.85
C PHE A 40 -7.86 -2.11 -13.96
N VAL A 41 -8.56 -3.03 -14.60
CA VAL A 41 -10.03 -3.04 -14.69
C VAL A 41 -10.53 -4.33 -14.04
N PRO A 42 -11.37 -4.25 -13.00
CA PRO A 42 -11.87 -5.45 -12.33
C PRO A 42 -12.83 -6.22 -13.25
N ALA A 43 -12.76 -7.55 -13.22
CA ALA A 43 -13.64 -8.42 -14.01
C ALA A 43 -15.12 -8.31 -13.61
N HIS A 44 -15.39 -7.98 -12.34
CA HIS A 44 -16.73 -7.81 -11.78
C HIS A 44 -16.86 -6.43 -11.13
N PRO A 45 -18.03 -5.77 -11.20
CA PRO A 45 -18.25 -4.44 -10.62
C PRO A 45 -18.40 -4.45 -9.10
N GLU A 46 -18.61 -5.62 -8.49
CA GLU A 46 -18.80 -5.77 -7.05
C GLU A 46 -17.46 -5.66 -6.31
N SER A 47 -17.43 -4.83 -5.27
CA SER A 47 -16.31 -4.77 -4.34
C SER A 47 -16.26 -6.07 -3.52
N PHE A 48 -15.04 -6.63 -3.35
CA PHE A 48 -14.78 -7.88 -2.61
C PHE A 48 -15.30 -9.18 -3.24
N ASN A 49 -15.18 -9.32 -4.56
CA ASN A 49 -15.28 -10.61 -5.24
C ASN A 49 -13.94 -11.39 -5.15
N ALA A 50 -13.98 -12.70 -4.89
CA ALA A 50 -12.78 -13.53 -4.71
C ALA A 50 -11.82 -13.51 -5.92
N GLU A 51 -12.35 -13.58 -7.13
CA GLU A 51 -11.56 -13.55 -8.37
C GLU A 51 -10.83 -12.21 -8.53
N VAL A 52 -11.54 -11.11 -8.27
CA VAL A 52 -10.98 -9.74 -8.34
C VAL A 52 -9.92 -9.55 -7.26
N MET A 53 -10.16 -10.02 -6.03
CA MET A 53 -9.21 -9.92 -4.92
C MET A 53 -7.93 -10.74 -5.15
N ASN A 54 -8.06 -11.94 -5.72
CA ASN A 54 -6.89 -12.74 -6.09
C ASN A 54 -6.07 -12.06 -7.19
N THR A 55 -6.73 -11.50 -8.21
CA THR A 55 -6.03 -10.73 -9.25
C THR A 55 -5.29 -9.52 -8.67
N LEU A 56 -5.91 -8.80 -7.73
CA LEU A 56 -5.26 -7.69 -7.03
C LEU A 56 -4.06 -8.15 -6.19
N ALA A 57 -4.14 -9.32 -5.56
CA ALA A 57 -3.03 -9.90 -4.81
C ALA A 57 -1.86 -10.26 -5.74
N ASP A 58 -2.15 -10.87 -6.89
CA ASP A 58 -1.14 -11.21 -7.91
C ASP A 58 -0.43 -9.96 -8.45
N ILE A 59 -1.19 -8.89 -8.74
CA ILE A 59 -0.63 -7.58 -9.13
C ILE A 59 0.26 -7.03 -8.01
N GLY A 60 -0.22 -7.09 -6.76
CA GLY A 60 0.52 -6.65 -5.59
C GLY A 60 1.83 -7.41 -5.40
N GLU A 61 1.85 -8.72 -5.65
CA GLU A 61 3.05 -9.56 -5.59
C GLU A 61 4.04 -9.19 -6.70
N GLN A 62 3.57 -9.05 -7.94
CA GLN A 62 4.42 -8.67 -9.08
C GLN A 62 5.05 -7.30 -8.90
N MET A 63 4.28 -6.31 -8.45
CA MET A 63 4.81 -4.99 -8.13
C MET A 63 5.73 -5.04 -6.91
N GLY A 64 5.33 -5.78 -5.88
CA GLY A 64 6.11 -5.99 -4.66
C GLY A 64 7.49 -6.60 -4.92
N ALA A 65 7.64 -7.41 -5.97
CA ALA A 65 8.93 -7.97 -6.38
C ALA A 65 9.86 -6.95 -7.07
N ASN A 66 9.33 -5.82 -7.57
CA ASN A 66 10.12 -4.78 -8.23
C ASN A 66 10.35 -3.56 -7.29
N PRO A 67 11.58 -3.36 -6.77
CA PRO A 67 11.93 -2.22 -5.92
C PRO A 67 11.65 -0.85 -6.52
N GLU A 68 11.74 -0.70 -7.84
CA GLU A 68 11.51 0.57 -8.53
C GLU A 68 10.04 1.01 -8.50
N SER A 69 9.12 0.08 -8.22
CA SER A 69 7.69 0.36 -8.10
C SER A 69 7.30 0.92 -6.73
N TRP A 70 8.21 0.84 -5.74
CA TRP A 70 7.90 1.21 -4.37
C TRP A 70 8.03 2.72 -4.17
N ARG A 71 7.06 3.29 -3.45
CA ARG A 71 7.22 4.60 -2.83
C ARG A 71 7.64 4.40 -1.38
N THR A 72 8.79 4.96 -1.03
CA THR A 72 9.38 4.87 0.31
C THR A 72 9.32 6.19 1.08
N ASP A 73 8.94 7.28 0.41
CA ASP A 73 8.82 8.59 1.04
C ASP A 73 7.41 8.80 1.61
N PRO A 74 7.31 9.43 2.80
CA PRO A 74 6.02 9.79 3.37
C PRO A 74 5.30 10.86 2.53
N PRO A 75 3.97 10.78 2.39
CA PRO A 75 3.16 11.74 1.64
C PRO A 75 2.68 12.96 2.45
#